data_AF-A0A0X3TIY8-F1
#
_entry.id   AF-A0A0X3TIY8-F1
#
_cell.length_a   1.000
_cell.length_b   1.000
_cell.length_c   1.000
_cell.angle_alpha   90.00
_cell.angle_beta   90.00
_cell.angle_gamma   90.00
#
_symmetry.space_group_name_H-M   'P 1'
#
loop_
_entity.id
_entity.type
_entity.pdbx_description
1 polymer ?
#
loop_
_entity_poly.entity_id
_entity_poly.type
_entity_poly.pdbx_seq_one_letter_code
_entity_poly.pdbx_strand_id
1 'polypeptide(L)'
;MRLTFSLSRFASVMALAASISLGGQAMAQPPMPHSGGGAMPQLTEEQKQLMMEVQQTQQQLQKTQQQLRAIQDQVYQSSPELVKQKEALQQAISKKMSSGGYDADKELKELKAMVAKYNNGQEKPTQAEIQDFQKRQQDFQMRQQQAFQDPDIRAKAEALQQNLKSKIEASGPKGKALIESLEKQIKKLESLRAKAATMMKK
;
A
#
# COMPACT_ATOMS: atom_id res chain seq x y z
N MET A 1 13.20 0.59 -34.07
CA MET A 1 12.87 1.95 -33.62
C MET A 1 11.38 2.03 -33.28
N ARG A 2 11.02 1.80 -32.01
CA ARG A 2 9.75 2.22 -31.39
C ARG A 2 10.05 2.47 -29.92
N LEU A 3 10.31 3.75 -29.63
CA LEU A 3 10.32 4.29 -28.28
C LEU A 3 8.86 4.37 -27.83
N THR A 4 8.45 3.56 -26.85
CA THR A 4 7.24 3.85 -26.09
C THR A 4 7.66 4.26 -24.69
N PHE A 5 7.47 5.55 -24.46
CA PHE A 5 7.81 6.27 -23.25
C PHE A 5 7.09 5.70 -22.02
N SER A 6 7.88 5.60 -20.95
CA SER A 6 7.49 5.43 -19.55
C SER A 6 6.27 6.28 -19.16
N LEU A 7 5.18 5.61 -18.76
CA LEU A 7 4.05 6.20 -18.02
C LEU A 7 3.84 5.53 -16.64
N SER A 8 4.87 4.92 -16.06
CA SER A 8 4.77 4.17 -14.79
C SER A 8 5.50 4.85 -13.62
N ARG A 9 5.47 6.18 -13.56
CA ARG A 9 5.90 6.95 -12.39
C ARG A 9 4.73 7.86 -12.01
N PHE A 10 4.37 7.87 -10.73
CA PHE A 10 3.16 8.46 -10.13
C PHE A 10 1.91 7.57 -10.02
N ALA A 11 2.08 6.31 -9.61
CA ALA A 11 1.04 5.60 -8.86
C ALA A 11 1.63 5.11 -7.53
N SER A 12 2.01 6.03 -6.66
CA SER A 12 2.48 5.71 -5.31
C SER A 12 2.20 6.86 -4.36
N VAL A 13 0.94 7.23 -4.18
CA VAL A 13 0.39 7.62 -2.87
C VAL A 13 -1.10 7.37 -2.95
N MET A 14 -1.58 6.38 -2.22
CA MET A 14 -2.90 6.30 -1.57
C MET A 14 -3.05 4.90 -0.99
N ALA A 15 -2.09 4.52 -0.14
CA ALA A 15 -2.41 3.67 0.99
C ALA A 15 -3.27 4.51 1.95
N LEU A 16 -4.53 4.72 1.54
CA LEU A 16 -5.59 5.21 2.38
C LEU A 16 -5.67 4.21 3.54
N ALA A 17 -5.15 4.64 4.69
CA ALA A 17 -5.29 4.07 6.02
C ALA A 17 -6.22 2.83 6.08
N ALA A 18 -5.65 1.67 5.78
CA ALA A 18 -6.13 0.39 6.25
C ALA A 18 -4.97 -0.29 6.98
N SER A 19 -4.44 0.40 7.98
CA SER A 19 -3.83 -0.25 9.14
C SER A 19 -4.94 -0.95 9.92
N ILE A 20 -5.49 -1.98 9.29
CA ILE A 20 -6.23 -3.04 9.96
C ILE A 20 -5.15 -4.10 10.22
N SER A 21 -4.42 -3.87 11.31
CA SER A 21 -3.65 -4.90 11.99
C SER A 21 -4.65 -5.90 12.55
N LEU A 22 -5.06 -6.86 11.72
CA LEU A 22 -5.72 -8.09 12.17
C LEU A 22 -4.65 -9.13 12.42
N GLY A 23 -4.90 -9.88 13.48
CA GLY A 23 -3.90 -10.53 14.31
C GLY A 23 -2.98 -11.49 13.60
N GLY A 24 -1.91 -11.82 14.33
CA GLY A 24 -1.05 -12.94 14.03
C GLY A 24 -1.89 -14.18 13.73
N GLN A 25 -1.81 -14.62 12.49
CA GLN A 25 -1.85 -16.02 12.17
C GLN A 25 -0.52 -16.30 11.49
N ALA A 26 0.37 -16.94 12.26
CA ALA A 26 1.44 -17.72 11.70
C ALA A 26 0.79 -18.66 10.68
N MET A 27 0.94 -18.32 9.39
CA MET A 27 0.69 -19.25 8.30
C MET A 27 1.62 -20.42 8.56
N ALA A 28 1.08 -21.50 9.11
CA ALA A 28 1.73 -22.79 9.16
C ALA A 28 2.11 -23.11 7.71
N GLN A 29 3.41 -23.01 7.42
CA GLN A 29 3.95 -23.40 6.13
C GLN A 29 3.59 -24.87 5.89
N PRO A 30 3.16 -25.24 4.68
CA PRO A 30 3.06 -26.65 4.32
C PRO A 30 4.44 -27.31 4.54
N PRO A 31 4.50 -28.53 5.09
CA PRO A 31 5.76 -29.21 5.31
C PRO A 31 6.46 -29.37 3.96
N MET A 32 7.56 -28.65 3.80
CA MET A 32 8.42 -28.80 2.64
C MET A 32 8.90 -30.26 2.58
N PRO A 33 8.80 -30.92 1.42
CA PRO A 33 9.42 -32.22 1.23
C PRO A 33 10.92 -32.05 1.49
N HIS A 34 11.42 -32.72 2.53
CA HIS A 34 12.85 -32.88 2.78
C HIS A 34 13.44 -33.75 1.66
N SER A 35 13.73 -33.13 0.52
CA SER A 35 14.50 -33.74 -0.56
C SER A 35 15.95 -33.31 -0.46
N GLY A 36 16.80 -34.19 0.08
CA GLY A 36 18.23 -34.25 -0.22
C GLY A 36 19.11 -33.15 0.37
N GLY A 37 20.26 -33.55 0.92
CA GLY A 37 21.34 -32.66 1.32
C GLY A 37 21.89 -31.86 0.13
N GLY A 38 21.24 -30.74 -0.19
CA GLY A 38 21.76 -29.69 -1.04
C GLY A 38 22.36 -28.61 -0.14
N ALA A 39 23.65 -28.34 -0.32
CA ALA A 39 24.29 -27.17 0.28
C ALA A 39 23.40 -25.94 0.03
N MET A 40 23.02 -25.22 1.09
CA MET A 40 22.46 -23.88 0.96
C MET A 40 23.38 -23.10 0.02
N PRO A 41 22.89 -22.54 -1.10
CA PRO A 41 23.73 -21.76 -1.99
C PRO A 41 24.38 -20.67 -1.13
N GLN A 42 25.71 -20.72 -1.02
CA GLN A 42 26.44 -19.71 -0.27
C GLN A 42 26.26 -18.38 -0.99
N LEU A 43 25.55 -17.46 -0.35
CA LEU A 43 25.43 -16.10 -0.84
C LEU A 43 26.84 -15.53 -1.02
N THR A 44 27.09 -14.91 -2.18
CA THR A 44 28.33 -14.17 -2.37
C THR A 44 28.39 -13.00 -1.39
N GLU A 45 29.58 -12.51 -1.09
CA GLU A 45 29.74 -11.37 -0.16
C GLU A 45 28.96 -10.14 -0.65
N GLU A 46 28.93 -9.93 -1.97
CA GLU A 46 28.13 -8.88 -2.63
C GLU A 46 26.62 -9.08 -2.42
N GLN A 47 26.13 -10.32 -2.48
CA GLN A 47 24.72 -10.63 -2.22
C GLN A 47 24.36 -10.41 -0.74
N LYS A 48 25.25 -10.77 0.19
CA LYS A 48 25.06 -10.51 1.63
C LYS A 48 25.00 -9.01 1.93
N GLN A 49 25.93 -8.23 1.37
CA GLN A 49 25.94 -6.77 1.52
C GLN A 49 24.66 -6.13 0.99
N LEU A 50 24.20 -6.56 -0.19
CA LEU A 50 22.94 -6.09 -0.76
C LEU A 50 21.76 -6.40 0.16
N MET A 51 21.67 -7.61 0.69
CA MET A 51 20.61 -8.00 1.63
C MET A 51 20.61 -7.13 2.89
N MET A 52 21.80 -6.85 3.46
CA MET A 52 21.93 -5.96 4.61
C MET A 52 21.48 -4.53 4.27
N GLU A 53 21.90 -3.98 3.13
CA GLU A 53 21.49 -2.64 2.69
C GLU A 53 19.97 -2.55 2.49
N VAL A 54 19.35 -3.59 1.92
CA VAL A 54 17.90 -3.66 1.77
C VAL A 54 17.22 -3.66 3.13
N GLN A 55 17.66 -4.52 4.05
CA GLN A 55 17.08 -4.63 5.39
C GLN A 55 17.20 -3.31 6.16
N GLN A 56 18.37 -2.68 6.15
CA GLN A 56 18.60 -1.40 6.82
C GLN A 56 17.72 -0.29 6.22
N THR A 57 17.64 -0.21 4.90
CA THR A 57 16.80 0.81 4.23
C THR A 57 15.33 0.59 4.54
N GLN A 58 14.86 -0.66 4.62
CA GLN A 58 13.48 -0.99 5.02
C GLN A 58 13.17 -0.58 6.46
N GLN A 59 14.07 -0.84 7.41
CA GLN A 59 13.88 -0.42 8.81
C GLN A 59 13.80 1.10 8.94
N GLN A 60 14.69 1.82 8.25
CA GLN A 60 14.67 3.28 8.23
C GLN A 60 13.38 3.81 7.60
N LEU A 61 12.94 3.21 6.49
CA LEU A 61 11.68 3.55 5.84
C LEU A 61 10.47 3.39 6.78
N GLN A 62 10.40 2.27 7.52
CA GLN A 62 9.33 2.04 8.49
C GLN A 62 9.30 3.12 9.57
N LYS A 63 10.47 3.49 10.11
CA LYS A 63 10.58 4.56 11.12
C LYS A 63 10.14 5.91 10.56
N THR A 64 10.60 6.29 9.35
CA THR A 64 10.18 7.51 8.67
C THR A 64 8.66 7.52 8.48
N GLN A 65 8.07 6.42 8.00
CA GLN A 65 6.63 6.31 7.79
C GLN A 65 5.83 6.42 9.09
N GLN A 66 6.29 5.83 10.19
CA GLN A 66 5.63 5.97 11.49
C GLN A 66 5.64 7.44 11.95
N GLN A 67 6.76 8.14 11.80
CA GLN A 67 6.87 9.55 12.15
C GLN A 67 6.02 10.45 11.24
N LEU A 68 5.96 10.15 9.95
CA LEU A 68 5.09 10.85 9.00
C LEU A 68 3.62 10.67 9.32
N ARG A 69 3.17 9.49 9.77
CA ARG A 69 1.78 9.26 10.18
C ARG A 69 1.36 10.20 11.32
N ALA A 70 2.21 10.35 12.34
CA ALA A 70 1.91 11.25 13.45
C ALA A 70 1.75 12.71 12.99
N ILE A 71 2.59 13.18 12.06
CA ILE A 71 2.46 14.53 11.49
C ILE A 71 1.24 14.64 10.57
N GLN A 72 0.98 13.61 9.76
CA GLN A 72 -0.18 13.57 8.88
C GLN A 72 -1.49 13.66 9.68
N ASP A 73 -1.60 12.97 10.82
CA ASP A 73 -2.77 13.06 11.70
C ASP A 73 -2.96 14.48 12.24
N GLN A 74 -1.88 15.12 12.70
CA GLN A 74 -1.90 16.52 13.14
C GLN A 74 -2.30 17.48 12.00
N VAL A 75 -1.79 17.26 10.80
CA VAL A 75 -2.09 18.04 9.60
C VAL A 75 -3.58 17.91 9.24
N TYR A 76 -4.15 16.71 9.28
CA TYR A 76 -5.58 16.52 9.04
C TYR A 76 -6.45 17.15 10.11
N GLN A 77 -6.06 17.07 11.40
CA GLN A 77 -6.78 17.72 12.49
C GLN A 77 -6.79 19.25 12.36
N SER A 78 -5.70 19.83 11.86
CA SER A 78 -5.54 21.28 11.72
C SER A 78 -5.95 21.84 10.35
N SER A 79 -6.27 20.99 9.37
CA SER A 79 -6.59 21.40 8.00
C SER A 79 -7.96 20.88 7.55
N PRO A 80 -9.07 21.60 7.86
CA PRO A 80 -10.41 21.24 7.42
C PRO A 80 -10.53 21.08 5.90
N GLU A 81 -9.74 21.84 5.14
CA GLU A 81 -9.67 21.74 3.68
C GLU A 81 -9.19 20.35 3.21
N LEU A 82 -8.16 19.79 3.85
CA LEU A 82 -7.66 18.45 3.51
C LEU A 82 -8.69 17.36 3.81
N VAL A 83 -9.46 17.53 4.89
CA VAL A 83 -10.57 16.62 5.22
C VAL A 83 -11.62 16.66 4.12
N LYS A 84 -12.04 17.86 3.68
CA LYS A 84 -12.98 18.01 2.56
C LYS A 84 -12.46 17.41 1.26
N GLN A 85 -11.18 17.59 0.94
CA GLN A 85 -10.57 17.01 -0.25
C GLN A 85 -10.56 15.47 -0.19
N LYS A 86 -10.25 14.91 0.97
CA LYS A 86 -10.30 13.46 1.21
C LYS A 86 -11.73 12.91 1.03
N GLU A 87 -12.71 13.56 1.63
CA GLU A 87 -14.13 13.16 1.53
C GLU A 87 -14.64 13.25 0.08
N ALA A 88 -14.34 14.36 -0.60
CA ALA A 88 -14.72 14.56 -1.99
C ALA A 88 -14.13 13.49 -2.92
N LEU A 89 -12.87 13.11 -2.69
CA LEU A 89 -12.24 12.03 -3.43
C LEU A 89 -12.86 10.66 -3.11
N GLN A 90 -13.14 10.36 -1.83
CA GLN A 90 -13.81 9.11 -1.44
C GLN A 90 -15.20 9.00 -2.09
N GLN A 91 -15.98 10.08 -2.08
CA GLN A 91 -17.29 10.13 -2.74
C GLN A 91 -17.18 9.96 -4.26
N ALA A 92 -16.20 10.62 -4.90
CA ALA A 92 -15.99 10.47 -6.34
C ALA A 92 -15.65 9.02 -6.72
N ILE A 93 -14.77 8.38 -5.96
CA ILE A 93 -14.42 6.96 -6.14
C ILE A 93 -15.64 6.08 -5.95
N SER A 94 -16.38 6.23 -4.84
CA SER A 94 -17.57 5.43 -4.56
C SER A 94 -18.63 5.57 -5.65
N LYS A 95 -18.90 6.81 -6.08
CA LYS A 95 -19.82 7.10 -7.18
C LYS A 95 -19.36 6.43 -8.48
N LYS A 96 -18.06 6.42 -8.77
CA LYS A 96 -17.52 5.80 -9.99
C LYS A 96 -17.56 4.27 -9.94
N MET A 97 -17.38 3.69 -8.76
CA MET A 97 -17.48 2.25 -8.53
C MET A 97 -18.93 1.75 -8.57
N SER A 98 -19.88 2.61 -8.19
CA SER A 98 -21.31 2.31 -8.16
C SER A 98 -21.92 2.42 -9.55
N SER A 99 -22.30 1.29 -10.14
CA SER A 99 -22.87 1.23 -11.49
C SER A 99 -23.70 -0.05 -11.68
N GLY A 100 -24.73 0.00 -12.53
CA GLY A 100 -25.51 -1.19 -12.89
C GLY A 100 -26.18 -1.90 -11.71
N GLY A 101 -26.63 -1.14 -10.70
CA GLY A 101 -27.24 -1.68 -9.47
C GLY A 101 -26.25 -2.07 -8.36
N TYR A 102 -24.94 -1.97 -8.62
CA TYR A 102 -23.91 -2.14 -7.60
C TYR A 102 -23.73 -0.85 -6.78
N ASP A 103 -23.69 -0.99 -5.45
CA ASP A 103 -23.44 0.09 -4.49
C ASP A 103 -22.11 -0.18 -3.76
N ALA A 104 -21.10 0.64 -4.05
CA ALA A 104 -19.76 0.45 -3.51
C ALA A 104 -19.68 0.73 -2.01
N ASP A 105 -20.46 1.68 -1.49
CA ASP A 105 -20.46 2.00 -0.05
C ASP A 105 -21.11 0.89 0.75
N LYS A 106 -22.20 0.34 0.24
CA LYS A 106 -22.87 -0.83 0.83
C LYS A 106 -21.95 -2.05 0.78
N GLU A 107 -21.34 -2.32 -0.37
CA GLU A 107 -20.40 -3.44 -0.54
C GLU A 107 -19.24 -3.36 0.46
N LEU A 108 -18.62 -2.19 0.61
CA LEU A 108 -17.51 -2.01 1.53
C LEU A 108 -17.93 -2.26 2.99
N LYS A 109 -19.14 -1.83 3.38
CA LYS A 109 -19.68 -2.10 4.73
C LYS A 109 -19.88 -3.59 4.94
N GLU A 110 -20.43 -4.30 3.97
CA GLU A 110 -20.69 -5.73 4.05
C GLU A 110 -19.39 -6.56 4.09
N LEU A 111 -18.40 -6.22 3.26
CA LEU A 111 -17.06 -6.84 3.31
C LEU A 111 -16.40 -6.64 4.69
N LYS A 112 -16.50 -5.43 5.27
CA LYS A 112 -15.98 -5.16 6.63
C LYS A 112 -16.72 -5.97 7.69
N ALA A 113 -18.05 -6.06 7.60
CA ALA A 113 -18.86 -6.84 8.54
C ALA A 113 -18.49 -8.32 8.49
N MET A 114 -18.26 -8.88 7.30
CA MET A 114 -17.83 -10.26 7.12
C MET A 114 -16.46 -10.53 7.77
N VAL A 115 -15.49 -9.63 7.59
CA VAL A 115 -14.18 -9.75 8.27
C VAL A 115 -14.33 -9.63 9.79
N ALA A 116 -15.14 -8.68 10.27
CA ALA A 116 -15.34 -8.45 11.70
C ALA A 116 -15.97 -9.67 12.40
N LYS A 117 -16.89 -10.38 11.72
CA LYS A 117 -17.54 -11.60 12.23
C LYS A 117 -16.54 -12.66 12.70
N TYR A 118 -15.43 -12.83 12.00
CA TYR A 118 -14.45 -13.89 12.30
C TYR A 118 -13.21 -13.40 13.05
N ASN A 119 -13.07 -12.09 13.26
CA ASN A 119 -11.86 -11.53 13.85
C ASN A 119 -11.68 -11.90 15.34
N ASN A 120 -12.76 -12.17 16.06
CA ASN A 120 -12.71 -12.58 17.47
C ASN A 120 -12.40 -14.08 17.66
N GLY A 121 -12.30 -14.85 16.56
CA GLY A 121 -11.95 -16.27 16.57
C GLY A 121 -12.99 -17.23 17.15
N GLN A 122 -14.19 -16.74 17.52
CA GLN A 122 -15.27 -17.58 18.06
C GLN A 122 -15.94 -18.41 16.96
N GLU A 123 -16.00 -17.87 15.75
CA GLU A 123 -16.51 -18.56 14.57
C GLU A 123 -15.38 -18.66 13.52
N LYS A 124 -15.38 -19.75 12.76
CA LYS A 124 -14.55 -19.88 11.56
C LYS A 124 -15.43 -19.71 10.32
N PRO A 125 -14.97 -18.99 9.30
CA PRO A 125 -15.73 -18.86 8.07
C PRO A 125 -15.83 -20.24 7.40
N THR A 126 -16.99 -20.54 6.85
CA THR A 126 -17.19 -21.70 5.99
C THR A 126 -16.46 -21.50 4.67
N GLN A 127 -16.18 -22.60 3.95
CA GLN A 127 -15.55 -22.52 2.63
C GLN A 127 -16.37 -21.67 1.64
N ALA A 128 -17.71 -21.71 1.74
CA ALA A 128 -18.60 -20.91 0.92
C ALA A 128 -18.49 -19.41 1.24
N GLU A 129 -18.44 -19.03 2.53
CA GLU A 129 -18.26 -17.64 2.95
C GLU A 129 -16.88 -17.09 2.54
N ILE A 130 -15.83 -17.93 2.59
CA ILE A 130 -14.50 -17.55 2.08
C ILE A 130 -14.55 -17.26 0.58
N GLN A 131 -15.18 -18.14 -0.21
CA GLN A 131 -15.29 -17.97 -1.66
C GLN A 131 -16.11 -16.75 -2.03
N ASP A 132 -17.22 -16.50 -1.33
CA ASP A 132 -18.05 -15.32 -1.54
C ASP A 132 -17.25 -14.04 -1.24
N PHE A 133 -16.58 -13.98 -0.08
CA PHE A 133 -15.70 -12.86 0.28
C PHE A 133 -14.66 -12.57 -0.80
N GLN A 134 -13.94 -13.60 -1.25
CA GLN A 134 -12.87 -13.46 -2.25
C GLN A 134 -13.41 -12.92 -3.57
N LYS A 135 -14.53 -13.45 -4.06
CA LYS A 135 -15.17 -13.00 -5.29
C LYS A 135 -15.59 -11.53 -5.21
N ARG A 136 -16.25 -11.17 -4.11
CA ARG A 136 -16.72 -9.81 -3.84
C ARG A 136 -15.59 -8.81 -3.67
N GLN A 137 -14.54 -9.21 -2.95
CA GLN A 137 -13.32 -8.43 -2.81
C GLN A 137 -12.64 -8.21 -4.17
N GLN A 138 -12.59 -9.24 -5.03
CA GLN A 138 -12.04 -9.11 -6.38
C GLN A 138 -12.83 -8.13 -7.24
N ASP A 139 -14.17 -8.20 -7.25
CA ASP A 139 -15.02 -7.27 -7.99
C ASP A 139 -14.85 -5.83 -7.48
N PHE A 140 -14.84 -5.66 -6.15
CA PHE A 140 -14.59 -4.35 -5.52
C PHE A 140 -13.22 -3.78 -5.93
N GLN A 141 -12.16 -4.59 -5.92
CA GLN A 141 -10.82 -4.16 -6.33
C GLN A 141 -10.75 -3.79 -7.82
N MET A 142 -11.37 -4.58 -8.70
CA MET A 142 -11.43 -4.27 -10.13
C MET A 142 -12.12 -2.93 -10.38
N ARG A 143 -13.28 -2.70 -9.74
CA ARG A 143 -14.02 -1.44 -9.83
C ARG A 143 -13.23 -0.26 -9.29
N GLN A 144 -12.53 -0.45 -8.18
CA GLN A 144 -11.64 0.58 -7.63
C GLN A 144 -10.53 0.93 -8.63
N GLN A 145 -9.87 -0.07 -9.23
CA GLN A 145 -8.84 0.16 -10.25
C GLN A 145 -9.40 0.91 -11.47
N GLN A 146 -10.61 0.56 -11.92
CA GLN A 146 -11.29 1.28 -13.01
C GLN A 146 -11.64 2.71 -12.61
N ALA A 147 -12.08 2.94 -11.37
CA ALA A 147 -12.36 4.28 -10.88
C ALA A 147 -11.10 5.16 -10.90
N PHE A 148 -9.94 4.64 -10.52
CA PHE A 148 -8.67 5.36 -10.62
C PHE A 148 -8.15 5.57 -12.06
N GLN A 149 -8.80 5.02 -13.08
CA GLN A 149 -8.53 5.38 -14.47
C GLN A 149 -9.25 6.66 -14.89
N ASP A 150 -10.25 7.10 -14.12
CA ASP A 150 -10.98 8.32 -14.38
C ASP A 150 -10.07 9.56 -14.14
N PRO A 151 -9.99 10.49 -15.12
CA PRO A 151 -9.11 11.65 -15.01
C PRO A 151 -9.49 12.61 -13.88
N ASP A 152 -10.78 12.74 -13.55
CA ASP A 152 -11.21 13.61 -12.45
C ASP A 152 -10.82 13.00 -11.09
N ILE A 153 -10.93 11.67 -10.94
CA ILE A 153 -10.44 10.98 -9.74
C ILE A 153 -8.93 11.12 -9.60
N ARG A 154 -8.17 10.97 -10.70
CA ARG A 154 -6.72 11.17 -10.69
C ARG A 154 -6.35 12.58 -10.27
N ALA A 155 -6.99 13.59 -10.86
CA ALA A 155 -6.75 14.99 -10.51
C ALA A 155 -7.02 15.27 -9.03
N LYS A 156 -8.13 14.75 -8.47
CA LYS A 156 -8.44 14.89 -7.04
C LYS A 156 -7.43 14.18 -6.15
N ALA A 157 -6.96 12.99 -6.55
CA ALA A 157 -5.94 12.26 -5.81
C ALA A 157 -4.59 12.99 -5.79
N GLU A 158 -4.17 13.51 -6.94
CA GLU A 158 -2.95 14.31 -7.07
C GLU A 158 -3.04 15.60 -6.25
N ALA A 159 -4.17 16.32 -6.33
CA ALA A 159 -4.39 17.54 -5.55
C ALA A 159 -4.32 17.27 -4.05
N LEU A 160 -5.02 16.23 -3.55
CA LEU A 160 -4.96 15.84 -2.15
C LEU A 160 -3.53 15.49 -1.71
N GLN A 161 -2.79 14.73 -2.53
CA GLN A 161 -1.41 14.34 -2.24
C GLN A 161 -0.49 15.57 -2.15
N GLN A 162 -0.58 16.49 -3.12
CA GLN A 162 0.24 17.70 -3.15
C GLN A 162 -0.06 18.61 -1.96
N ASN A 163 -1.34 18.82 -1.66
CA ASN A 163 -1.75 19.65 -0.53
C ASN A 163 -1.31 19.02 0.79
N LEU A 164 -1.45 17.71 0.95
CA LEU A 164 -0.97 17.01 2.13
C LEU A 164 0.55 17.17 2.30
N LYS A 165 1.33 16.95 1.24
CA LYS A 165 2.80 17.16 1.25
C LYS A 165 3.14 18.58 1.67
N SER A 166 2.51 19.58 1.05
CA SER A 166 2.72 20.98 1.38
C SER A 166 2.41 21.29 2.86
N LYS A 167 1.31 20.75 3.40
CA LYS A 167 0.94 20.95 4.81
C LYS A 167 1.89 20.23 5.78
N ILE A 168 2.38 19.04 5.44
CA ILE A 168 3.43 18.35 6.21
C ILE A 168 4.74 19.17 6.20
N GLU A 169 5.14 19.72 5.07
CA GLU A 169 6.33 20.57 4.98
C GLU A 169 6.15 21.89 5.76
N ALA A 170 4.95 22.44 5.75
CA ALA A 170 4.59 23.63 6.52
C ALA A 170 4.50 23.37 8.03
N SER A 171 4.37 22.12 8.48
CA SER A 171 4.33 21.76 9.90
C SER A 171 5.69 21.88 10.61
N GLY A 172 6.76 22.23 9.87
CA GLY A 172 8.07 22.59 10.41
C GLY A 172 9.24 21.79 9.83
N PRO A 173 10.48 22.06 10.32
CA PRO A 173 11.71 21.44 9.80
C PRO A 173 11.69 19.91 9.83
N LYS A 174 11.06 19.34 10.86
CA LYS A 174 10.89 17.89 11.01
C LYS A 174 10.04 17.28 9.89
N GLY A 175 8.96 17.95 9.48
CA GLY A 175 8.10 17.48 8.39
C GLY A 175 8.84 17.42 7.07
N LYS A 176 9.57 18.50 6.72
CA LYS A 176 10.43 18.56 5.53
C LYS A 176 11.49 17.45 5.53
N ALA A 177 12.24 17.31 6.63
CA ALA A 177 13.29 16.30 6.74
C ALA A 177 12.75 14.87 6.58
N LEU A 178 11.53 14.59 7.07
CA LEU A 178 10.89 13.28 6.92
C LEU A 178 10.44 13.00 5.50
N ILE A 179 9.90 13.99 4.78
CA ILE A 179 9.56 13.85 3.35
C ILE A 179 10.82 13.58 2.53
N GLU A 180 11.89 14.35 2.74
CA GLU A 180 13.17 14.11 2.06
C GLU A 180 13.75 12.73 2.38
N SER A 181 13.66 12.30 3.64
CA SER A 181 14.12 10.97 4.07
C SER A 181 13.34 9.86 3.37
N LEU A 182 12.00 10.00 3.29
CA LEU A 182 11.12 9.07 2.59
C LEU A 182 11.52 8.94 1.12
N GLU A 183 11.68 10.06 0.41
CA GLU A 183 12.05 10.09 -1.01
C GLU A 183 13.42 9.44 -1.25
N LYS A 184 14.41 9.74 -0.40
CA LYS A 184 15.75 9.13 -0.45
C LYS A 184 15.69 7.61 -0.24
N GLN A 185 14.93 7.16 0.75
CA GLN A 185 14.79 5.74 1.09
C GLN A 185 14.08 4.95 -0.02
N ILE A 186 13.03 5.52 -0.64
CA ILE A 186 12.34 4.90 -1.79
C ILE A 186 13.31 4.74 -2.97
N LYS A 187 14.01 5.82 -3.35
CA LYS A 187 15.01 5.77 -4.43
C LYS A 187 16.11 4.76 -4.17
N LYS A 188 16.57 4.65 -2.91
CA LYS A 188 17.58 3.66 -2.50
C LYS A 188 17.05 2.23 -2.66
N LEU A 189 15.82 1.95 -2.22
CA LEU A 189 15.21 0.62 -2.40
C LEU A 189 15.03 0.25 -3.88
N GLU A 190 14.61 1.19 -4.72
CA GLU A 190 14.52 0.98 -6.17
C GLU A 190 15.88 0.62 -6.78
N SER A 191 16.93 1.36 -6.40
CA SER A 191 18.30 1.07 -6.84
C SER A 191 18.78 -0.30 -6.37
N LEU A 192 18.51 -0.66 -5.11
CA LEU A 192 18.88 -1.96 -4.55
C LEU A 192 18.16 -3.11 -5.26
N ARG A 193 16.87 -2.95 -5.56
CA ARG A 193 16.09 -3.94 -6.35
C ARG A 193 16.65 -4.09 -7.76
N ALA A 194 17.01 -2.99 -8.41
CA ALA A 194 17.62 -3.04 -9.74
C ALA A 194 18.96 -3.79 -9.70
N LYS A 195 19.82 -3.51 -8.71
CA LYS A 195 21.08 -4.25 -8.50
C LYS A 195 20.84 -5.74 -8.26
N ALA A 196 19.87 -6.10 -7.43
CA ALA A 196 19.48 -7.49 -7.16
C ALA A 196 19.07 -8.20 -8.46
N ALA A 197 18.22 -7.56 -9.26
CA ALA A 197 17.76 -8.11 -10.54
C ALA A 197 18.91 -8.31 -11.54
N THR A 198 19.91 -7.43 -11.56
CA THR A 198 21.11 -7.60 -12.40
C THR A 198 21.98 -8.76 -11.91
N MET A 199 22.15 -8.93 -10.60
CA MET A 199 22.95 -10.02 -10.04
C MET A 199 22.31 -11.40 -10.24
N MET A 200 20.98 -11.51 -10.25
CA MET A 200 20.28 -12.77 -10.53
C MET A 200 20.29 -13.18 -12.01
N LYS A 201 20.69 -12.28 -12.92
CA LYS A 201 20.80 -12.55 -14.37
C LYS A 201 22.21 -12.94 -14.82
N LYS A 202 23.19 -12.89 -13.92
CA LYS A 202 24.56 -13.33 -14.15
C LYS A 202 24.72 -14.75 -13.61
#